data_AF-A0A7W5Q9B9-F1
#
_entry.id   AF-A0A7W5Q9B9-F1
#
_cell.length_a   1.000
_cell.length_b   1.000
_cell.length_c   1.000
_cell.angle_alpha   90.00
_cell.angle_beta   90.00
_cell.angle_gamma   90.00
#
_symmetry.space_group_name_H-M   'P 1'
#
loop_
_entity.id
_entity.type
_entity.pdbx_description
1 polymer ?
#
loop_
_entity_poly.entity_id
_entity_poly.type
_entity_poly.pdbx_seq_one_letter_code
_entity_poly.pdbx_strand_id
1 'polypeptide(L)'
;MRQKASPSPSAPRGNPITDRLVLASRYSECLRRLSRSAKRLRHTDLGEKLMEIALCLDRMSGDIAIDDVGIEILRRAARLIGTVEALIDRKAKASILH
;
A
#
# COMPACT_ATOMS: atom_id res chain seq x y z
N MET A 1 -30.93 -0.61 45.21
CA MET A 1 -29.52 -0.27 44.92
C MET A 1 -29.17 -0.78 43.51
N ARG A 2 -29.36 0.02 42.45
CA ARG A 2 -29.00 -0.35 41.07
C ARG A 2 -27.71 0.40 40.71
N GLN A 3 -26.60 -0.33 40.58
CA GLN A 3 -25.33 0.21 40.09
C GLN A 3 -25.50 0.61 38.62
N LYS A 4 -25.34 1.89 38.31
CA LYS A 4 -25.13 2.38 36.95
C LYS A 4 -23.71 2.01 36.56
N ALA A 5 -23.56 1.13 35.57
CA ALA A 5 -22.27 0.88 34.93
C ALA A 5 -21.85 2.16 34.19
N SER A 6 -20.76 2.76 34.65
CA SER A 6 -20.08 3.85 33.96
C SER A 6 -19.58 3.36 32.60
N PRO A 7 -19.78 4.10 31.50
CA PRO A 7 -19.21 3.72 30.21
C PRO A 7 -17.68 3.80 30.30
N SER A 8 -17.01 2.71 29.92
CA SER A 8 -15.55 2.66 29.78
C SER A 8 -15.05 3.78 28.86
N PRO A 9 -13.88 4.38 29.13
CA PRO A 9 -13.32 5.41 28.26
C PRO A 9 -13.12 4.81 26.88
N SER A 10 -13.76 5.41 25.88
CA SER A 10 -13.57 5.05 24.48
C SER A 10 -12.07 5.17 24.17
N ALA A 11 -11.46 4.09 23.69
CA ALA A 11 -10.08 4.09 23.23
C ALA A 11 -9.85 5.33 22.33
N PRO A 12 -8.68 5.99 22.42
CA PRO A 12 -8.41 7.16 21.59
C PRO A 12 -8.61 6.76 20.14
N ARG A 13 -9.62 7.35 19.48
CA ARG A 13 -9.81 7.18 18.05
C ARG A 13 -8.53 7.73 17.42
N GLY A 14 -7.71 6.85 16.86
CA GLY A 14 -6.47 7.22 16.17
C GLY A 14 -6.76 8.35 15.18
N ASN A 15 -5.83 9.29 15.04
CA ASN A 15 -5.99 10.35 14.06
C ASN A 15 -6.02 9.70 12.67
N PRO A 16 -7.15 9.75 11.95
CA PRO A 16 -7.28 9.06 10.66
C PRO A 16 -6.24 9.52 9.64
N ILE A 17 -5.77 10.77 9.75
CA ILE A 17 -4.70 11.31 8.91
C ILE A 17 -3.38 10.60 9.20
N THR A 18 -3.04 10.42 10.48
CA THR A 18 -1.84 9.68 10.91
C THR A 18 -1.91 8.22 10.46
N ASP A 19 -3.06 7.56 10.61
CA ASP A 19 -3.25 6.18 10.18
C ASP A 19 -3.09 6.03 8.66
N ARG A 20 -3.62 7.00 7.89
CA ARG A 20 -3.48 7.06 6.42
C ARG A 20 -2.02 7.25 6.00
N LEU A 21 -1.27 8.13 6.67
CA LEU A 21 0.15 8.35 6.39
C LEU A 21 0.99 7.09 6.69
N VAL A 22 0.70 6.41 7.80
CA VAL A 22 1.35 5.13 8.14
C VAL A 22 1.05 4.08 7.06
N LEU A 23 -0.18 4.03 6.56
CA LEU A 23 -0.57 3.10 5.50
C LEU A 23 0.16 3.40 4.18
N ALA A 24 0.23 4.67 3.77
CA ALA A 24 0.93 5.10 2.56
C ALA A 24 2.42 4.73 2.60
N SER A 25 3.08 4.97 3.74
CA SER A 25 4.48 4.59 3.98
C SER A 25 4.70 3.07 3.87
N ARG A 26 3.81 2.27 4.44
CA ARG A 26 3.88 0.81 4.33
C ARG A 26 3.74 0.33 2.87
N TYR A 27 2.86 0.95 2.10
CA TYR A 27 2.68 0.61 0.69
C TYR A 27 3.88 1.02 -0.17
N SER A 28 4.47 2.20 0.07
CA SER A 28 5.67 2.60 -0.66
C SER A 28 6.85 1.68 -0.35
N GLU A 29 6.99 1.21 0.90
CA GLU A 29 8.01 0.23 1.27
C GLU A 29 7.80 -1.13 0.58
N CYS A 30 6.55 -1.62 0.52
CA CYS A 30 6.21 -2.84 -0.21
C CYS A 30 6.58 -2.73 -1.70
N LEU A 31 6.25 -1.61 -2.34
CA LEU A 31 6.60 -1.33 -3.74
C LEU A 31 8.12 -1.30 -3.96
N ARG A 32 8.88 -0.71 -3.04
CA ARG A 32 10.36 -0.73 -3.08
C ARG A 32 10.92 -2.13 -2.93
N ARG A 33 10.30 -3.00 -2.12
CA ARG A 33 10.68 -4.42 -2.01
C ARG A 33 10.40 -5.18 -3.29
N LEU A 34 9.22 -4.99 -3.88
CA LEU A 34 8.83 -5.61 -5.15
C LEU A 34 9.72 -5.15 -6.29
N SER A 35 10.04 -3.87 -6.35
CA SER A 35 10.99 -3.30 -7.31
C SER A 35 12.34 -4.03 -7.26
N ARG A 36 12.90 -4.21 -6.05
CA ARG A 36 14.14 -4.98 -5.86
C ARG A 36 14.02 -6.43 -6.32
N SER A 37 12.91 -7.09 -6.01
CA SER A 37 12.66 -8.47 -6.44
C SER A 37 12.53 -8.60 -7.97
N ALA A 38 11.80 -7.68 -8.62
CA ALA A 38 11.65 -7.65 -10.08
C ALA A 38 13.00 -7.45 -10.77
N LYS A 39 13.85 -6.54 -10.27
CA LYS A 39 15.21 -6.33 -10.79
C LYS A 39 16.08 -7.59 -10.66
N ARG A 40 15.99 -8.32 -9.54
CA ARG A 40 16.72 -9.60 -9.35
C ARG A 40 16.28 -10.68 -10.34
N LEU A 41 15.01 -10.68 -10.76
CA LEU A 41 14.47 -11.59 -11.77
C LEU A 41 14.73 -11.11 -13.22
N ARG A 42 15.63 -10.14 -13.43
CA ARG A 42 15.94 -9.52 -14.72
C ARG A 42 14.76 -8.81 -15.40
N HIS A 43 13.74 -8.43 -14.62
CA HIS A 43 12.65 -7.56 -15.07
C HIS A 43 12.93 -6.11 -14.66
N THR A 44 13.99 -5.51 -15.21
CA THR A 44 14.50 -4.20 -14.81
C THR A 44 13.46 -3.09 -15.02
N ASP A 45 12.82 -3.02 -16.19
CA ASP A 45 11.79 -2.02 -16.52
C ASP A 45 10.64 -2.03 -15.52
N LEU A 46 10.15 -3.22 -15.18
CA LEU A 46 9.10 -3.39 -14.17
C LEU A 46 9.59 -2.92 -12.79
N GLY A 47 10.82 -3.25 -12.43
CA GLY A 47 11.42 -2.79 -11.19
C GLY A 47 11.55 -1.26 -11.13
N GLU A 48 11.85 -0.61 -12.25
CA GLU A 48 11.88 0.85 -12.34
C GLU A 48 10.49 1.46 -12.18
N LYS A 49 9.47 0.90 -12.86
CA LYS A 49 8.08 1.35 -12.71
C LYS A 49 7.54 1.17 -11.30
N LEU A 50 7.86 0.05 -10.63
CA LEU A 50 7.50 -0.14 -9.23
C LEU A 50 8.17 0.88 -8.29
N MET A 51 9.41 1.29 -8.60
CA MET A 51 10.11 2.32 -7.84
C MET A 51 9.52 3.72 -8.10
N GLU A 52 9.19 4.05 -9.35
CA GLU A 52 8.50 5.30 -9.70
C GLU A 52 7.15 5.43 -8.96
N ILE A 53 6.37 4.34 -8.89
CA ILE A 53 5.10 4.32 -8.17
C ILE A 53 5.32 4.52 -6.65
N ALA A 54 6.34 3.89 -6.07
CA ALA A 54 6.67 4.08 -4.66
C ALA A 54 7.01 5.55 -4.34
N LEU A 55 7.84 6.17 -5.17
CA LEU A 55 8.23 7.58 -5.03
C LEU A 55 7.04 8.52 -5.23
N CYS A 56 6.15 8.21 -6.17
CA CYS A 56 4.92 8.96 -6.39
C CYS A 56 4.02 8.90 -5.14
N LEU A 57 3.86 7.71 -4.57
CA LEU A 57 3.05 7.51 -3.37
C LEU A 57 3.61 8.26 -2.15
N ASP A 58 4.93 8.28 -1.98
CA ASP A 58 5.55 9.07 -0.90
C ASP A 58 5.29 10.57 -1.07
N ARG A 59 5.41 11.09 -2.31
CA ARG A 59 5.17 12.51 -2.61
C ARG A 59 3.72 12.92 -2.40
N MET A 60 2.77 12.05 -2.74
CA MET A 60 1.33 12.32 -2.63
C MET A 60 0.75 11.97 -1.26
N SER A 61 1.53 11.35 -0.36
CA SER A 61 1.05 10.84 0.93
C SER A 61 0.39 11.92 1.79
N GLY A 62 0.88 13.17 1.74
CA GLY A 62 0.27 14.32 2.40
C GLY A 62 -1.09 14.68 1.83
N ASP A 63 -1.20 14.80 0.51
CA ASP A 63 -2.44 15.16 -0.20
C ASP A 63 -3.52 14.08 0.01
N ILE A 64 -3.12 12.82 -0.04
CA ILE A 64 -3.95 11.64 0.26
C ILE A 64 -4.52 11.67 1.68
N ALA A 65 -3.72 12.12 2.65
CA ALA A 65 -4.12 12.07 4.04
C ALA A 65 -5.22 13.10 4.35
N ILE A 66 -5.29 14.17 3.54
CA ILE A 66 -6.12 15.36 3.75
C ILE A 66 -7.37 15.35 2.86
N ASP A 67 -7.33 14.76 1.66
CA ASP A 67 -8.44 14.77 0.69
C ASP A 67 -9.07 13.38 0.48
N ASP A 68 -10.39 13.26 0.65
CA ASP A 68 -11.16 12.03 0.46
C ASP A 68 -11.14 11.54 -1.00
N VAL A 69 -10.91 12.43 -1.98
CA VAL A 69 -10.69 12.04 -3.39
C VAL A 69 -9.35 11.30 -3.56
N GLY A 70 -8.34 11.66 -2.78
CA GLY A 70 -7.03 10.98 -2.75
C GLY A 70 -7.13 9.51 -2.32
N ILE A 71 -8.10 9.18 -1.46
CA ILE A 71 -8.35 7.80 -0.99
C ILE A 71 -8.78 6.89 -2.14
N GLU A 72 -9.66 7.35 -3.02
CA GLU A 72 -10.20 6.52 -4.09
C GLU A 72 -9.15 6.27 -5.19
N ILE A 73 -8.28 7.26 -5.45
CA ILE A 73 -7.13 7.12 -6.34
C ILE A 73 -6.15 6.07 -5.79
N LEU A 74 -5.84 6.13 -4.50
CA LEU A 74 -4.98 5.15 -3.82
C LEU A 74 -5.54 3.73 -3.90
N ARG A 75 -6.85 3.59 -3.66
CA ARG A 75 -7.56 2.31 -3.67
C ARG A 75 -7.59 1.70 -5.07
N ARG A 76 -7.60 2.51 -6.13
CA ARG A 76 -7.47 2.06 -7.52
C ARG A 76 -6.03 1.67 -7.86
N ALA A 77 -5.06 2.46 -7.43
CA ALA A 77 -3.64 2.14 -7.62
C ALA A 77 -3.26 0.82 -6.94
N ALA A 78 -3.68 0.59 -5.70
CA ALA A 78 -3.44 -0.65 -4.97
C ALA A 78 -4.03 -1.89 -5.68
N ARG A 79 -5.23 -1.77 -6.27
CA ARG A 79 -5.85 -2.86 -7.05
C ARG A 79 -5.06 -3.18 -8.33
N LEU A 80 -4.57 -2.16 -9.02
CA LEU A 80 -3.71 -2.35 -10.19
C LEU A 80 -2.39 -3.03 -9.82
N ILE A 81 -1.76 -2.62 -8.71
CA ILE A 81 -0.54 -3.24 -8.19
C ILE A 81 -0.77 -4.73 -7.90
N GLY A 82 -1.82 -5.07 -7.14
CA GLY A 82 -2.13 -6.47 -6.83
C GLY A 82 -2.44 -7.33 -8.07
N THR A 83 -3.03 -6.73 -9.09
CA THR A 83 -3.26 -7.40 -10.39
C THR A 83 -1.95 -7.73 -11.09
N VAL A 84 -1.02 -6.78 -11.10
CA VAL A 84 0.32 -6.96 -11.68
C VAL A 84 1.13 -7.98 -10.90
N GLU A 85 1.09 -7.96 -9.57
CA GLU A 85 1.72 -8.98 -8.71
C GLU A 85 1.22 -10.39 -9.03
N ALA A 86 -0.10 -10.59 -9.11
CA ALA A 86 -0.69 -11.88 -9.43
C ALA A 86 -0.28 -12.38 -10.82
N LEU A 87 -0.13 -11.47 -11.78
CA LEU A 87 0.27 -11.81 -13.15
C LEU A 87 1.76 -12.21 -13.21
N ILE A 88 2.61 -11.54 -12.43
CA ILE A 88 4.03 -11.90 -12.27
C ILE A 88 4.16 -13.26 -11.58
N ASP A 89 3.43 -13.50 -10.49
CA ASP A 89 3.48 -14.77 -9.76
C ASP A 89 3.07 -15.96 -10.65
N ARG A 90 2.03 -15.77 -11.48
CA ARG A 90 1.64 -16.77 -12.50
C ARG A 90 2.73 -17.03 -13.52
N LYS A 91 3.39 -15.98 -14.04
CA LYS A 91 4.50 -16.14 -14.99
C LYS A 91 5.73 -16.79 -14.36
N ALA A 92 6.06 -16.45 -13.12
CA ALA A 92 7.16 -17.06 -12.39
C ALA A 92 6.92 -18.56 -12.17
N LYS A 93 5.71 -18.95 -11.77
CA LYS A 93 5.33 -20.37 -11.62
C LYS A 93 5.39 -21.13 -12.95
N ALA A 94 4.92 -20.52 -14.04
CA ALA A 94 5.01 -21.13 -15.37
C ALA A 94 6.46 -21.29 -15.85
N SER A 95 7.37 -20.37 -15.48
CA SER A 95 8.79 -20.43 -15.84
C SER A 95 9.59 -21.47 -15.06
N ILE A 96 9.10 -21.93 -13.90
CA ILE A 96 9.74 -22.99 -13.09
C ILE A 96 9.32 -24.38 -13.59
N LEU A 97 8.19 -24.48 -14.30
CA LEU A 97 7.65 -25.73 -14.81
C LEU A 97 8.21 -26.15 -16.19
N HIS A 98 9.10 -25.33 -16.77
CA HIS A 98 9.69 -25.50 -18.10
C HIS A 98 11.19 -25.75 -18.03
#